data_AF-A0A6J4X714-F1
#
_entry.id   AF-A0A6J4X714-F1
#
_cell.length_a   1.000
_cell.length_b   1.000
_cell.length_c   1.000
_cell.angle_alpha   90.00
_cell.angle_beta   90.00
_cell.angle_gamma   90.00
#
_symmetry.space_group_name_H-M   'P 1'
#
loop_
_entity.id
_entity.type
_entity.pdbx_description
1 polymer ?
#
loop_
_entity_poly.entity_id
_entity_poly.type
_entity_poly.pdbx_seq_one_letter_code
_entity_poly.pdbx_strand_id
1 'polypeptide(L)'
;MGIQIRHAEDRDGHFITGLIRATLQDMESVGGHEVNQNEDFWRKYAEKIVESIRKGDRIYLLAQTDRSIVGFLEGKIVKLQEVFAHRKIFHISIVYVIPQTRRRGIAASLAEEALQWASGQGCHEADLNVLFNNDKAIGLYKKLGFNVFRYQLKKKLLPIA
;
A
#
# COMPACT_ATOMS: atom_id res chain seq x y z
N MET A 1 -12.10 -17.85 12.06
CA MET A 1 -10.68 -17.56 11.76
C MET A 1 -10.38 -16.19 12.31
N GLY A 2 -9.53 -16.10 13.34
CA GLY A 2 -9.03 -14.81 13.81
C GLY A 2 -8.12 -14.20 12.75
N ILE A 3 -8.26 -12.90 12.51
CA ILE A 3 -7.31 -12.12 11.72
C ILE A 3 -6.51 -11.30 12.72
N GLN A 4 -5.19 -11.43 12.68
CA GLN A 4 -4.27 -10.60 13.46
C GLN A 4 -3.56 -9.64 12.52
N ILE A 5 -3.49 -8.37 12.89
CA ILE A 5 -2.63 -7.38 12.24
C ILE A 5 -1.31 -7.34 13.02
N ARG A 6 -0.18 -7.37 12.29
CA ARG A 6 1.15 -7.19 12.88
C ARG A 6 2.07 -6.43 11.94
N HIS A 7 3.14 -5.87 12.49
CA HIS A 7 4.25 -5.36 11.68
C HIS A 7 4.97 -6.52 10.97
N ALA A 8 5.48 -6.23 9.77
CA ALA A 8 6.38 -7.12 9.07
C ALA A 8 7.77 -7.14 9.71
N GLU A 9 8.43 -8.28 9.57
CA GLU A 9 9.82 -8.52 9.92
C GLU A 9 10.60 -8.91 8.66
N ASP A 10 11.94 -8.94 8.72
CA ASP A 10 12.81 -9.30 7.60
C ASP A 10 12.39 -10.58 6.86
N ARG A 11 11.95 -11.59 7.62
CA ARG A 11 11.49 -12.89 7.08
C ARG A 11 10.27 -12.77 6.16
N ASP A 12 9.51 -11.69 6.25
CA ASP A 12 8.29 -11.49 5.47
C ASP A 12 8.56 -10.89 4.08
N GLY A 13 9.79 -10.43 3.80
CA GLY A 13 10.10 -9.69 2.56
C GLY A 13 9.73 -10.45 1.28
N HIS A 14 9.93 -11.78 1.26
CA HIS A 14 9.53 -12.62 0.14
C HIS A 14 7.99 -12.67 -0.04
N PHE A 15 7.25 -12.85 1.05
CA PHE A 15 5.78 -12.87 1.03
C PHE A 15 5.20 -11.53 0.59
N ILE A 16 5.72 -10.43 1.13
CA ILE A 16 5.31 -9.06 0.74
C ILE A 16 5.56 -8.84 -0.75
N THR A 17 6.72 -9.26 -1.26
CA THR A 17 7.04 -9.15 -2.68
C THR A 17 6.05 -9.91 -3.56
N GLY A 18 5.66 -11.12 -3.16
CA GLY A 18 4.60 -11.87 -3.84
C GLY A 18 3.25 -11.16 -3.85
N LEU A 19 2.86 -10.55 -2.72
CA LEU A 19 1.63 -9.78 -2.62
C LEU A 19 1.67 -8.48 -3.43
N ILE A 20 2.83 -7.79 -3.48
CA ILE A 20 3.04 -6.63 -4.36
C ILE A 20 2.86 -7.05 -5.82
N ARG A 21 3.51 -8.13 -6.25
CA ARG A 21 3.37 -8.64 -7.62
C ARG A 21 1.91 -8.95 -7.96
N ALA A 22 1.19 -9.64 -7.07
CA ALA A 22 -0.24 -9.92 -7.24
C ALA A 22 -1.10 -8.64 -7.28
N THR A 23 -0.77 -7.64 -6.47
CA THR A 23 -1.45 -6.33 -6.50
C THR A 23 -1.27 -5.65 -7.85
N LEU A 24 -0.04 -5.61 -8.37
CA LEU A 24 0.24 -4.96 -9.64
C LEU A 24 -0.43 -5.70 -10.81
N GLN A 25 -0.51 -7.03 -10.77
CA GLN A 25 -1.23 -7.83 -11.77
C GLN A 25 -2.74 -7.54 -11.73
N ASP A 26 -3.33 -7.46 -10.54
CA ASP A 26 -4.74 -7.04 -10.39
C ASP A 26 -4.94 -5.62 -10.96
N MET A 27 -4.00 -4.69 -10.73
CA MET A 27 -4.08 -3.32 -11.25
C MET A 27 -3.91 -3.25 -12.77
N GLU A 28 -3.01 -4.03 -13.36
CA GLU A 28 -2.83 -4.14 -14.80
C GLU A 28 -4.15 -4.49 -15.49
N SER A 29 -4.91 -5.44 -14.93
CA SER A 29 -6.21 -5.88 -15.46
C SER A 29 -7.29 -4.79 -15.51
N VAL A 30 -7.12 -3.69 -14.78
CA VAL A 30 -8.09 -2.57 -14.69
C VAL A 30 -7.54 -1.24 -15.22
N GLY A 31 -6.50 -1.29 -16.05
CA GLY A 31 -5.90 -0.12 -16.71
C GLY A 31 -4.62 0.40 -16.04
N GLY A 32 -4.00 -0.42 -15.21
CA GLY A 32 -2.65 -0.19 -14.67
C GLY A 32 -1.55 -0.37 -15.73
N HIS A 33 -0.30 -0.40 -15.25
CA HIS A 33 0.87 -0.59 -16.11
C HIS A 33 1.24 -2.07 -16.17
N GLU A 34 1.85 -2.48 -17.28
CA GLU A 34 2.40 -3.83 -17.47
C GLU A 34 3.37 -4.19 -16.33
N VAL A 35 3.20 -5.37 -15.76
CA VAL A 35 4.05 -5.87 -14.68
C VAL A 35 5.30 -6.52 -15.24
N ASN A 36 6.46 -6.20 -14.66
CA ASN A 36 7.73 -6.82 -15.04
C ASN A 36 7.67 -8.35 -14.82
N GLN A 37 8.01 -9.14 -15.83
CA GLN A 37 7.98 -10.61 -15.76
C GLN A 37 9.35 -11.24 -15.44
N ASN A 38 10.40 -10.44 -15.31
CA ASN A 38 11.76 -10.93 -15.04
C ASN A 38 11.91 -11.39 -13.57
N GLU A 39 12.20 -12.67 -13.34
CA GLU A 39 12.35 -13.24 -11.99
C GLU A 39 13.58 -12.72 -11.24
N ASP A 40 14.67 -12.39 -11.93
CA ASP A 40 15.85 -11.79 -11.30
C ASP A 40 15.55 -10.39 -10.76
N PHE A 41 14.68 -9.64 -11.45
CA PHE A 41 14.18 -8.37 -10.95
C PHE A 41 13.41 -8.56 -9.64
N TRP A 42 12.48 -9.53 -9.59
CA TRP A 42 11.68 -9.79 -8.39
C TRP A 42 12.50 -10.30 -7.21
N ARG A 43 13.53 -11.12 -7.46
CA ARG A 43 14.48 -11.53 -6.42
C ARG A 43 15.19 -10.33 -5.80
N LYS A 44 15.77 -9.46 -6.63
CA LYS A 44 16.43 -8.21 -6.17
C LYS A 44 15.43 -7.25 -5.52
N TYR A 45 14.18 -7.25 -5.96
CA TYR A 45 13.13 -6.44 -5.36
C TYR A 45 12.79 -6.93 -3.95
N ALA A 46 12.77 -8.25 -3.71
CA ALA A 46 12.58 -8.80 -2.37
C ALA A 46 13.70 -8.40 -1.40
N GLU A 47 14.96 -8.39 -1.85
CA GLU A 47 16.09 -7.88 -1.06
C GLU A 47 15.88 -6.41 -0.65
N LYS A 48 15.39 -5.57 -1.57
CA LYS A 48 15.05 -4.17 -1.28
C LYS A 48 13.92 -4.03 -0.26
N ILE A 49 12.91 -4.89 -0.31
CA ILE A 49 11.83 -4.89 0.69
C ILE A 49 12.39 -5.24 2.08
N VAL A 50 13.28 -6.23 2.19
CA VAL A 50 13.93 -6.57 3.47
C VAL A 50 14.76 -5.39 3.98
N GLU A 51 15.52 -4.72 3.11
CA GLU A 51 16.31 -3.55 3.49
C GLU A 51 15.42 -2.39 3.96
N SER A 52 14.29 -2.15 3.29
CA SER A 52 13.27 -1.16 3.66
C SER A 52 12.68 -1.44 5.06
N ILE A 53 12.33 -2.71 5.34
CA ILE A 53 11.86 -3.14 6.67
C ILE A 53 12.90 -2.82 7.75
N ARG A 54 14.18 -3.15 7.52
CA ARG A 54 15.28 -2.89 8.46
C ARG A 54 15.51 -1.40 8.70
N LYS A 55 15.44 -0.59 7.64
CA LYS A 55 15.62 0.86 7.71
C LYS A 55 14.48 1.54 8.44
N GLY A 56 13.27 0.96 8.40
CA GLY A 56 12.07 1.57 8.98
C GLY A 56 11.67 2.86 8.27
N ASP A 57 12.09 3.07 7.03
CA ASP A 57 11.69 4.22 6.20
C ASP A 57 10.23 4.10 5.71
N ARG A 58 9.69 2.87 5.78
CA ARG A 58 8.30 2.53 5.46
C ARG A 58 7.73 1.62 6.54
N ILE A 59 6.42 1.68 6.72
CA ILE A 59 5.67 0.71 7.52
C ILE A 59 5.09 -0.37 6.61
N TYR A 60 5.23 -1.61 7.03
CA TYR A 60 4.59 -2.77 6.43
C TYR A 60 3.74 -3.45 7.51
N LEU A 61 2.43 -3.48 7.30
CA LEU A 61 1.50 -4.23 8.14
C LEU A 61 1.02 -5.46 7.39
N LEU A 62 0.91 -6.57 8.10
CA LEU A 62 0.47 -7.86 7.58
C LEU A 62 -0.82 -8.27 8.26
N ALA A 63 -1.81 -8.66 7.47
CA ALA A 63 -2.99 -9.35 7.96
C ALA A 63 -2.73 -10.85 7.89
N GLN A 64 -2.70 -11.49 9.06
CA GLN A 64 -2.32 -12.89 9.22
C GLN A 64 -3.47 -13.69 9.83
N THR A 65 -3.63 -14.91 9.31
CA THR A 65 -4.41 -15.99 9.93
C THR A 65 -3.44 -16.99 10.58
N ASP A 66 -3.94 -17.96 11.32
CA ASP A 66 -3.10 -19.01 11.92
C ASP A 66 -2.22 -19.77 10.90
N ARG A 67 -2.57 -19.73 9.60
CA ARG A 67 -1.93 -20.52 8.54
C ARG A 67 -1.16 -19.69 7.53
N SER A 68 -1.52 -18.43 7.32
CA SER A 68 -0.97 -17.63 6.22
C SER A 68 -1.20 -16.13 6.37
N ILE A 69 -0.33 -15.37 5.70
CA ILE A 69 -0.54 -13.95 5.41
C ILE A 69 -1.58 -13.83 4.29
N VAL A 70 -2.61 -13.04 4.52
CA VAL A 70 -3.77 -12.90 3.62
C VAL A 70 -3.97 -11.46 3.12
N GLY A 71 -3.14 -10.54 3.57
CA GLY A 71 -3.15 -9.15 3.10
C GLY A 71 -2.00 -8.37 3.69
N PHE A 72 -1.75 -7.20 3.11
CA PHE A 72 -0.75 -6.27 3.62
C PHE A 72 -1.12 -4.82 3.32
N LEU A 73 -0.51 -3.92 4.08
CA LEU A 73 -0.48 -2.50 3.82
C LEU A 73 0.97 -2.01 3.84
N GLU A 74 1.30 -1.15 2.90
CA GLU A 74 2.55 -0.40 2.88
C GLU A 74 2.25 1.09 2.94
N GLY A 75 2.95 1.80 3.82
CA GLY A 75 2.89 3.26 3.89
C GLY A 75 4.22 3.89 4.27
N LYS A 76 4.32 5.21 4.14
CA LYS A 76 5.50 5.97 4.54
C LYS A 76 5.13 7.34 5.08
N ILE A 77 5.96 7.87 5.97
CA ILE A 77 5.85 9.26 6.40
C ILE A 77 6.64 10.14 5.43
N VAL A 78 5.97 11.14 4.89
CA VAL A 78 6.56 12.16 4.01
C VAL A 78 6.60 13.48 4.78
N LYS A 79 7.78 14.09 4.85
CA LYS A 79 7.93 15.46 5.35
C LYS A 79 7.66 16.42 4.20
N LEU A 80 6.73 17.36 4.40
CA LEU A 80 6.54 18.45 3.46
C LEU A 80 7.75 19.40 3.49
N GLN A 81 7.97 20.10 2.38
CA GLN A 81 9.04 21.10 2.28
C GLN A 81 8.93 22.14 3.39
N GLU A 82 10.05 22.73 3.80
CA GLU A 82 10.11 23.64 4.95
C GLU A 82 9.20 24.87 4.84
N VAL A 83 8.90 25.29 3.60
CA VAL A 83 7.89 26.34 3.31
C VAL A 83 6.49 25.99 3.85
N PHE A 84 6.21 24.71 4.12
CA PHE A 84 4.96 24.20 4.68
C PHE A 84 5.15 23.76 6.14
N ALA A 85 5.24 24.71 7.08
CA ALA A 85 5.06 24.55 8.53
C ALA A 85 5.45 23.18 9.16
N HIS A 86 6.57 22.58 8.73
CA HIS A 86 7.05 21.25 9.09
C HIS A 86 5.97 20.15 9.23
N ARG A 87 5.04 20.06 8.27
CA ARG A 87 3.99 19.04 8.29
C ARG A 87 4.51 17.66 7.89
N LYS A 88 4.14 16.63 8.67
CA LYS A 88 4.27 15.22 8.32
C LYS A 88 2.95 14.70 7.77
N ILE A 89 3.00 14.05 6.61
CA ILE A 89 1.87 13.35 6.00
C ILE A 89 2.18 11.87 5.93
N PHE A 90 1.20 11.02 6.24
CA PHE A 90 1.31 9.59 6.03
C PHE A 90 0.73 9.18 4.67
N HIS A 91 1.60 8.71 3.77
CA HIS A 91 1.18 8.23 2.47
C HIS A 91 0.96 6.72 2.46
N ILE A 92 -0.28 6.27 2.29
CA ILE A 92 -0.60 4.86 2.06
C ILE A 92 -0.29 4.54 0.60
N SER A 93 0.70 3.69 0.40
CA SER A 93 1.21 3.33 -0.92
C SER A 93 0.46 2.14 -1.52
N ILE A 94 0.22 1.11 -0.71
CA ILE A 94 -0.45 -0.12 -1.16
C ILE A 94 -1.34 -0.65 -0.03
N VAL A 95 -2.55 -1.09 -0.40
CA VAL A 95 -3.40 -1.94 0.45
C VAL A 95 -3.88 -3.09 -0.40
N TYR A 96 -3.60 -4.32 0.04
CA TYR A 96 -4.00 -5.52 -0.69
C TYR A 96 -4.49 -6.62 0.25
N VAL A 97 -5.52 -7.33 -0.19
CA VAL A 97 -6.05 -8.53 0.45
C VAL A 97 -6.27 -9.56 -0.63
N ILE A 98 -5.81 -10.80 -0.39
CA ILE A 98 -5.94 -11.88 -1.37
C ILE A 98 -7.43 -12.12 -1.70
N PRO A 99 -7.80 -12.43 -2.96
CA PRO A 99 -9.19 -12.51 -3.39
C PRO A 99 -10.10 -13.36 -2.48
N GLN A 100 -9.59 -14.48 -1.97
CA GLN A 100 -10.32 -15.48 -1.18
C GLN A 100 -10.75 -14.97 0.21
N THR A 101 -10.12 -13.92 0.74
CA THR A 101 -10.39 -13.39 2.09
C THR A 101 -10.94 -11.96 2.07
N ARG A 102 -11.24 -11.42 0.88
CA ARG A 102 -11.87 -10.10 0.73
C ARG A 102 -13.27 -10.05 1.35
N ARG A 103 -13.78 -8.83 1.55
CA ARG A 103 -15.11 -8.53 2.11
C ARG A 103 -15.32 -8.96 3.58
N ARG A 104 -14.22 -9.15 4.32
CA ARG A 104 -14.21 -9.50 5.75
C ARG A 104 -13.64 -8.40 6.65
N GLY A 105 -13.62 -7.14 6.19
CA GLY A 105 -13.08 -6.01 6.96
C GLY A 105 -11.55 -5.90 6.99
N ILE A 106 -10.80 -6.89 6.50
CA ILE A 106 -9.32 -6.96 6.60
C ILE A 106 -8.62 -5.68 6.11
N ALA A 107 -9.01 -5.16 4.95
CA ALA A 107 -8.41 -3.93 4.40
C ALA A 107 -8.70 -2.69 5.26
N ALA A 108 -9.87 -2.64 5.91
CA ALA A 108 -10.21 -1.56 6.84
C ALA A 108 -9.34 -1.67 8.09
N SER A 109 -9.22 -2.86 8.69
CA SER A 109 -8.38 -3.08 9.87
C SER A 109 -6.91 -2.77 9.62
N LEU A 110 -6.37 -3.13 8.44
CA LEU A 110 -5.01 -2.74 8.03
C LEU A 110 -4.85 -1.22 7.97
N ALA A 111 -5.80 -0.52 7.35
CA ALA A 111 -5.74 0.93 7.19
C ALA A 111 -5.93 1.67 8.52
N GLU A 112 -6.86 1.23 9.37
CA GLU A 112 -7.09 1.79 10.70
C GLU A 112 -5.85 1.68 11.58
N GLU A 113 -5.21 0.50 11.63
CA GLU A 113 -3.96 0.30 12.36
C GLU A 113 -2.84 1.22 11.83
N ALA A 114 -2.71 1.34 10.51
CA ALA A 114 -1.72 2.21 9.89
C ALA A 114 -1.95 3.70 10.20
N LEU A 115 -3.21 4.14 10.20
CA LEU A 115 -3.60 5.51 10.52
C LEU A 115 -3.36 5.82 12.00
N GLN A 116 -3.68 4.88 12.90
CA GLN A 116 -3.41 5.01 14.33
C GLN A 116 -1.91 5.10 14.58
N TRP A 117 -1.12 4.21 13.98
CA TRP A 117 0.34 4.27 14.03
C TRP A 117 0.87 5.62 13.54
N ALA A 118 0.40 6.09 12.38
CA ALA A 118 0.84 7.36 11.79
C ALA A 118 0.50 8.57 12.66
N SER A 119 -0.67 8.57 13.29
CA SER A 119 -1.06 9.59 14.28
C SER A 119 -0.09 9.61 15.46
N GLY A 120 0.29 8.43 15.98
CA GLY A 120 1.33 8.29 17.02
C GLY A 120 2.71 8.80 16.60
N GLN A 121 3.01 8.85 15.30
CA GLN A 121 4.25 9.43 14.73
C GLN A 121 4.19 10.96 14.52
N GLY A 122 3.07 11.59 14.90
CA GLY A 122 2.82 13.01 14.73
C GLY A 122 2.42 13.42 13.31
N CYS A 123 1.82 12.51 12.53
CA CYS A 123 1.17 12.88 11.27
C CYS A 123 -0.20 13.48 11.57
N HIS A 124 -0.52 14.60 10.91
CA HIS A 124 -1.83 15.27 11.03
C HIS A 124 -2.77 14.95 9.86
N GLU A 125 -2.22 14.42 8.78
CA GLU A 125 -2.93 14.10 7.55
C GLU A 125 -2.40 12.77 7.00
N ALA A 126 -3.27 12.06 6.29
CA ALA A 126 -2.91 10.88 5.52
C ALA A 126 -3.48 11.01 4.10
N ASP A 127 -2.72 10.54 3.11
CA ASP A 127 -3.13 10.56 1.72
C ASP A 127 -2.86 9.21 1.03
N LEU A 128 -3.50 9.04 -0.12
CA LEU A 128 -3.36 7.88 -1.00
C LEU A 128 -3.82 8.23 -2.40
N ASN A 129 -3.42 7.40 -3.35
CA ASN A 129 -3.95 7.45 -4.71
C ASN A 129 -4.77 6.19 -5.00
N VAL A 130 -5.89 6.36 -5.69
CA VAL A 130 -6.76 5.26 -6.12
C VAL A 130 -7.18 5.48 -7.56
N LEU A 131 -7.23 4.41 -8.35
CA LEU A 131 -7.75 4.48 -9.73
C LEU A 131 -9.23 4.85 -9.70
N PHE A 132 -9.65 5.72 -10.63
CA PHE A 132 -11.00 6.28 -10.65
C PHE A 132 -12.10 5.23 -10.80
N ASN A 133 -11.79 4.08 -11.40
CA ASN A 133 -12.69 2.95 -11.63
C ASN A 133 -12.62 1.88 -10.52
N ASN A 134 -11.89 2.12 -9.43
CA ASN A 134 -11.79 1.18 -8.31
C ASN A 134 -12.84 1.48 -7.23
N ASP A 135 -14.12 1.31 -7.58
CA ASP A 135 -15.26 1.63 -6.71
C ASP A 135 -15.19 0.95 -5.33
N LYS A 136 -14.64 -0.27 -5.28
CA LYS A 136 -14.47 -1.02 -4.04
C LYS A 136 -13.49 -0.32 -3.08
N ALA A 137 -12.32 0.10 -3.59
CA ALA A 137 -11.35 0.82 -2.78
C ALA A 137 -11.84 2.23 -2.43
N ILE A 138 -12.46 2.94 -3.38
CA ILE A 138 -13.07 4.26 -3.14
C ILE A 138 -14.10 4.18 -2.01
N GLY A 139 -14.97 3.15 -2.03
CA GLY A 139 -15.96 2.93 -0.99
C GLY A 139 -15.35 2.62 0.38
N LEU A 140 -14.24 1.89 0.44
CA LEU A 140 -13.47 1.68 1.66
C LEU A 140 -12.92 3.01 2.21
N TYR A 141 -12.21 3.77 1.39
CA TYR A 141 -11.55 4.99 1.84
C TYR A 141 -12.55 6.07 2.27
N LYS A 142 -13.69 6.20 1.58
CA LYS A 142 -14.79 7.07 2.02
C LYS A 142 -15.30 6.72 3.43
N LYS A 143 -15.45 5.42 3.73
CA LYS A 143 -15.87 4.97 5.07
C LYS A 143 -14.83 5.25 6.15
N LEU A 144 -13.55 5.28 5.77
CA LEU A 144 -12.44 5.65 6.63
C LEU A 144 -12.21 7.17 6.73
N GLY A 145 -13.09 8.00 6.15
CA GLY A 145 -13.03 9.46 6.25
C GLY A 145 -12.13 10.16 5.23
N PHE A 146 -11.58 9.44 4.25
CA PHE A 146 -10.84 10.07 3.15
C PHE A 146 -11.77 10.83 2.21
N ASN A 147 -11.30 11.98 1.74
CA ASN A 147 -11.98 12.84 0.77
C ASN A 147 -11.10 13.10 -0.45
N VAL A 148 -11.73 13.45 -1.58
CA VAL A 148 -10.99 13.84 -2.78
C VAL A 148 -10.27 15.16 -2.51
N PHE A 149 -8.94 15.16 -2.64
CA PHE A 149 -8.11 16.35 -2.50
C PHE A 149 -7.58 16.88 -3.84
N ARG A 150 -7.24 15.98 -4.78
CA ARG A 150 -6.68 16.31 -6.10
C ARG A 150 -7.15 15.32 -7.17
N TYR A 151 -7.29 15.82 -8.40
CA TYR A 151 -7.37 14.99 -9.61
C TYR A 151 -6.00 14.86 -10.29
N GLN A 152 -5.64 13.63 -10.67
CA GLN A 152 -4.50 13.36 -11.54
C GLN A 152 -4.99 13.29 -12.99
N LEU A 153 -4.46 14.15 -13.87
CA LEU A 153 -4.78 14.15 -15.29
C LEU A 153 -3.62 13.48 -16.06
N LYS A 154 -3.96 12.62 -17.03
CA LYS A 154 -2.99 11.94 -17.91
C LYS A 154 -3.36 12.17 -19.37
N LYS A 155 -2.38 12.48 -20.22
CA LYS A 155 -2.51 12.54 -21.67
C LYS A 155 -1.49 11.59 -22.29
N LYS A 156 -1.94 10.65 -23.13
CA LYS A 156 -1.04 9.76 -23.87
C LYS A 156 -0.28 10.60 -24.90
N LEU A 157 1.05 10.50 -24.88
CA LEU A 157 1.92 11.06 -25.90
C LEU A 157 2.24 9.99 -26.93
N LEU A 158 2.33 10.37 -28.19
CA LEU A 158 2.88 9.53 -29.25
C LEU A 158 4.35 9.89 -29.41
N PRO A 159 5.27 8.92 -29.48
CA PRO A 159 6.66 9.19 -29.82
C PRO A 159 6.72 9.95 -31.15
N ILE A 160 7.56 10.98 -31.21
CA ILE A 160 7.94 11.57 -32.49
C ILE A 160 9.01 10.62 -33.06
N ALA A 161 8.74 10.09 -34.26
CA ALA A 161 9.68 9.26 -35.00
C ALA A 161 10.91 10.05 -35.44
#